data_AF-A0A820TZ75-F1
#
_entry.id   AF-A0A820TZ75-F1
#
_cell.length_a   1.000
_cell.length_b   1.000
_cell.length_c   1.000
_cell.angle_alpha   90.00
_cell.angle_beta   90.00
_cell.angle_gamma   90.00
#
_symmetry.space_group_name_H-M   'P 1'
#
loop_
_entity.id
_entity.type
_entity.pdbx_description
1 polymer ?
#
loop_
_entity_poly.entity_id
_entity_poly.type
_entity_poly.pdbx_seq_one_letter_code
_entity_poly.pdbx_strand_id
1 'polypeptide(L)'
;LYYQWVPFILLFQAFLFYFPRVVWRTLNVRSGLDLVNLVDAAIKYEQVEQYESRDRIMSYLIVNIERYISARAQLTRHHIQKRFSCIRRFFQLCFFCSNRHYGNYLVIVYFLVKLMWLVNALAQLFLLNAFLGNEYYLFGFEVIEKLFKNQRWTENRHFPKVTYCDFKIREIGINHFYTVQCVLRINLFNEVIFIIQWFWLISISVATIYDFLVWLYHCTVS
;
A
#
# COMPACT_ATOMS: atom_id res chain seq x y z
N LEU A 1 16.57 23.71 0.16
CA LEU A 1 16.42 22.97 -1.12
C LEU A 1 15.51 21.73 -1.04
N TYR A 2 15.28 21.12 0.13
CA TYR A 2 14.47 19.88 0.25
C TYR A 2 13.01 20.03 -0.21
N TYR A 3 12.41 21.23 -0.07
CA TYR A 3 11.01 21.50 -0.44
C TYR A 3 10.70 21.35 -1.93
N GLN A 4 11.69 21.41 -2.81
CA GLN A 4 11.50 21.14 -4.26
C GLN A 4 11.21 19.66 -4.54
N TRP A 5 11.70 18.76 -3.67
CA TRP A 5 11.59 17.32 -3.83
C TRP A 5 10.31 16.74 -3.21
N VAL A 6 9.61 17.51 -2.38
CA VAL A 6 8.39 17.08 -1.69
C VAL A 6 7.35 16.50 -2.66
N PRO A 7 6.95 17.18 -3.76
CA PRO A 7 5.94 16.64 -4.67
C PRO A 7 6.36 15.33 -5.35
N PHE A 8 7.64 15.20 -5.69
CA PHE A 8 8.17 14.00 -6.33
C PHE A 8 8.19 12.81 -5.36
N ILE A 9 8.52 13.06 -4.10
CA ILE A 9 8.49 12.04 -3.05
C ILE A 9 7.05 11.59 -2.81
N LEU A 10 6.08 12.52 -2.69
CA LEU A 10 4.67 12.18 -2.53
C LEU A 10 4.14 11.34 -3.71
N LEU A 11 4.53 11.68 -4.94
CA LEU A 11 4.17 10.92 -6.14
C LEU A 11 4.77 9.50 -6.09
N PHE A 12 6.04 9.38 -5.69
CA PHE A 12 6.69 8.09 -5.51
C PHE A 12 6.00 7.24 -4.41
N GLN A 13 5.62 7.86 -3.29
CA GLN A 13 4.86 7.19 -2.23
C GLN A 13 3.51 6.70 -2.76
N ALA A 14 2.79 7.50 -3.54
CA ALA A 14 1.52 7.10 -4.16
C ALA A 14 1.70 5.92 -5.13
N PHE A 15 2.77 5.94 -5.94
CA PHE A 15 3.12 4.83 -6.82
C PHE A 15 3.37 3.53 -6.05
N LEU A 16 4.13 3.59 -4.96
CA LEU A 16 4.38 2.44 -4.09
C LEU A 16 3.09 1.89 -3.47
N PHE A 17 2.12 2.73 -3.09
CA PHE A 17 0.78 2.28 -2.66
C PHE A 17 -0.04 1.63 -3.77
N TYR A 18 0.16 2.01 -5.03
CA TYR A 18 -0.51 1.38 -6.16
C TYR A 18 0.11 0.01 -6.51
N PHE A 19 1.39 -0.18 -6.25
CA PHE A 19 2.17 -1.33 -6.70
C PHE A 19 1.60 -2.71 -6.26
N PRO A 20 1.19 -2.96 -5.00
CA PRO A 20 0.59 -4.23 -4.59
C PRO A 20 -0.68 -4.60 -5.39
N ARG A 21 -1.47 -3.60 -5.80
CA ARG A 21 -2.68 -3.82 -6.61
C ARG A 21 -2.33 -4.30 -8.02
N VAL A 22 -1.27 -3.76 -8.62
CA VAL A 22 -0.77 -4.21 -9.93
C VAL A 22 -0.28 -5.66 -9.84
N VAL A 23 0.46 -5.98 -8.78
CA VAL A 23 0.94 -7.35 -8.53
C VAL A 23 -0.22 -8.32 -8.38
N TRP A 24 -1.25 -7.97 -7.60
CA TRP A 24 -2.45 -8.80 -7.48
C TRP A 24 -3.13 -9.03 -8.85
N ARG A 25 -3.38 -7.96 -9.61
CA ARG A 25 -4.08 -8.06 -10.89
C ARG A 25 -3.32 -8.92 -11.90
N THR A 26 -2.00 -8.74 -11.97
CA THR A 26 -1.15 -9.51 -12.90
C THR A 26 -1.03 -10.99 -12.50
N LEU A 27 -0.89 -11.29 -11.21
CA LEU A 27 -0.77 -12.67 -10.73
C LEU A 27 -2.10 -13.42 -10.69
N ASN A 28 -3.22 -12.72 -10.47
CA ASN A 28 -4.56 -13.29 -10.48
C ASN A 28 -4.95 -13.78 -11.88
N VAL A 29 -4.66 -13.01 -12.94
CA VAL A 29 -4.90 -13.43 -14.34
C VAL A 29 -4.14 -14.73 -14.68
N ARG A 30 -2.92 -14.89 -14.14
CA ARG A 30 -2.12 -16.12 -14.34
C ARG A 30 -2.67 -17.35 -13.64
N SER A 31 -3.66 -17.20 -12.74
CA SER A 31 -4.25 -18.34 -12.02
C SER A 31 -5.12 -19.25 -12.90
N GLY A 32 -5.44 -18.81 -14.13
CA GLY A 32 -6.36 -19.51 -15.03
C GLY A 32 -7.84 -19.33 -14.65
N LEU A 33 -8.12 -18.60 -13.57
CA LEU A 33 -9.44 -18.14 -13.17
C LEU A 33 -9.46 -16.63 -13.11
N ASP A 34 -10.33 -16.02 -13.90
CA ASP A 34 -10.59 -14.60 -13.74
C ASP A 34 -11.61 -14.37 -12.61
N LEU A 35 -11.10 -14.36 -11.37
CA LEU A 35 -11.93 -14.21 -10.17
C LEU A 35 -12.76 -12.92 -10.20
N VAL A 36 -12.21 -11.83 -10.76
CA VAL A 36 -12.89 -10.53 -10.80
C VAL A 36 -14.11 -10.61 -11.71
N ASN A 37 -13.91 -11.09 -12.94
CA ASN A 37 -15.01 -11.24 -13.89
C ASN A 37 -16.04 -12.29 -13.45
N LEU A 38 -15.62 -13.33 -12.72
CA LEU A 38 -16.52 -14.33 -12.16
C LEU A 38 -17.41 -13.73 -11.06
N VAL A 39 -16.82 -12.96 -10.14
CA VAL A 39 -17.56 -12.28 -9.06
C VAL A 39 -18.48 -11.21 -9.64
N ASP A 40 -18.02 -10.41 -10.60
CA ASP A 40 -18.84 -9.41 -11.27
C ASP A 40 -20.02 -10.06 -12.02
N ALA A 41 -19.80 -11.21 -12.67
CA ALA A 41 -20.87 -11.99 -13.28
C ALA A 41 -21.86 -12.55 -12.25
N ALA A 42 -21.38 -13.01 -11.08
CA ALA A 42 -22.23 -13.49 -10.00
C ALA A 42 -23.08 -12.36 -9.37
N ILE A 43 -22.50 -11.18 -9.16
CA ILE A 43 -23.24 -9.99 -8.69
C ILE A 43 -24.30 -9.59 -9.73
N LYS A 44 -23.93 -9.59 -11.02
CA LYS A 44 -24.86 -9.29 -12.11
C LYS A 44 -25.99 -10.31 -12.22
N TYR A 45 -25.72 -11.59 -11.94
CA TYR A 45 -26.75 -12.64 -11.91
C TYR A 45 -27.85 -12.38 -10.87
N GLU A 46 -27.49 -11.78 -9.74
CA GLU A 46 -28.44 -11.41 -8.69
C GLU A 46 -29.30 -10.20 -9.09
N GLN A 47 -28.71 -9.24 -9.82
CA GLN A 47 -29.37 -7.99 -10.21
C GLN A 47 -30.31 -8.12 -11.41
N VAL A 48 -30.14 -9.14 -12.26
CA VAL A 48 -30.93 -9.30 -13.49
C VAL A 48 -32.23 -10.03 -13.18
N GLU A 49 -33.38 -9.40 -13.47
CA GLU A 49 -34.71 -10.01 -13.29
C GLU A 49 -35.12 -10.92 -14.48
N GLN A 50 -34.67 -10.59 -15.70
CA GLN A 50 -35.07 -11.30 -16.91
C GLN A 50 -34.47 -12.72 -16.96
N TYR A 51 -35.34 -13.72 -16.99
CA TYR A 51 -34.98 -15.15 -16.93
C TYR A 51 -33.93 -15.58 -17.98
N GLU A 52 -34.10 -15.17 -19.24
CA GLU A 52 -33.20 -15.54 -20.35
C GLU A 52 -31.76 -15.03 -20.14
N SER A 53 -31.60 -13.84 -19.56
CA SER A 53 -30.29 -13.27 -19.26
C SER A 53 -29.65 -13.92 -18.04
N ARG A 54 -30.44 -14.36 -17.06
CA ARG A 54 -29.95 -15.13 -15.90
C ARG A 54 -29.42 -16.49 -16.32
N ASP A 55 -30.12 -17.20 -17.19
CA ASP A 55 -29.72 -18.53 -17.68
C ASP A 55 -28.39 -18.48 -18.45
N ARG A 56 -28.19 -17.44 -19.27
CA ARG A 56 -26.90 -17.16 -19.95
C ARG A 56 -25.75 -16.96 -18.95
N ILE A 57 -25.97 -16.14 -17.92
CA ILE A 57 -24.93 -15.86 -16.92
C ILE A 57 -24.64 -17.11 -16.09
N MET A 58 -25.67 -17.86 -15.71
CA MET A 58 -25.53 -19.13 -14.99
C MET A 58 -24.71 -20.13 -15.81
N SER A 59 -25.04 -20.30 -17.09
CA SER A 59 -24.29 -21.15 -18.02
C SER A 59 -22.83 -20.71 -18.14
N TYR A 60 -22.57 -19.40 -18.25
CA TYR A 60 -21.21 -18.85 -18.25
C TYR A 60 -20.46 -19.18 -16.95
N LEU A 61 -21.08 -19.02 -15.78
CA LEU A 61 -20.48 -19.34 -14.47
C LEU A 61 -20.14 -20.83 -14.36
N ILE A 62 -21.08 -21.70 -14.71
CA ILE A 62 -20.90 -23.17 -14.69
C ILE A 62 -19.72 -23.57 -15.57
N VAL A 63 -19.68 -23.12 -16.83
CA VAL A 63 -18.61 -23.48 -17.78
C VAL A 63 -17.24 -23.02 -17.27
N ASN A 64 -17.13 -21.83 -16.67
CA ASN A 64 -15.86 -21.34 -16.13
C ASN A 64 -15.38 -22.15 -14.91
N ILE A 65 -16.30 -22.46 -13.99
CA ILE A 65 -15.99 -23.28 -12.81
C ILE A 65 -15.60 -24.70 -13.24
N GLU A 66 -16.33 -25.31 -14.18
CA GLU A 66 -16.06 -26.64 -14.71
C GLU A 66 -14.70 -26.70 -15.42
N ARG A 67 -14.38 -25.70 -16.27
CA ARG A 67 -13.06 -25.57 -16.91
C ARG A 67 -11.93 -25.51 -15.90
N TYR A 68 -12.11 -24.79 -14.79
CA TYR A 68 -11.10 -24.71 -13.74
C TYR A 68 -10.91 -26.02 -12.97
N ILE A 69 -12.02 -26.67 -12.60
CA ILE A 69 -11.99 -27.95 -11.88
C ILE A 69 -11.33 -29.03 -12.76
N SER A 70 -11.75 -29.14 -14.02
CA SER A 70 -11.23 -30.13 -14.98
C SER A 70 -9.74 -29.93 -15.29
N ALA A 71 -9.29 -28.70 -15.54
CA ALA A 71 -7.87 -28.39 -15.77
C ALA A 71 -7.00 -28.79 -14.56
N ARG A 72 -7.48 -28.57 -13.33
CA ARG A 72 -6.76 -28.95 -12.11
C ARG A 72 -6.80 -30.44 -11.77
N ALA A 73 -7.89 -31.13 -12.09
CA ALA A 73 -8.00 -32.57 -11.91
C ALA A 73 -6.94 -33.32 -12.75
N GLN A 74 -6.63 -32.82 -13.95
CA GLN A 74 -5.61 -33.38 -14.84
C GLN A 74 -4.18 -33.12 -14.33
N LEU A 75 -3.88 -31.91 -13.83
CA LEU A 75 -2.57 -31.55 -13.26
C LEU A 75 -2.20 -32.36 -12.01
N THR A 76 -3.19 -32.62 -11.14
CA THR A 76 -2.99 -33.40 -9.90
C THR A 76 -2.51 -34.83 -10.18
N ARG A 77 -2.94 -35.45 -11.30
CA ARG A 77 -2.51 -36.80 -11.68
C ARG A 77 -1.04 -36.87 -12.13
N HIS A 78 -0.50 -35.81 -12.74
CA HIS A 78 0.87 -35.81 -13.28
C HIS A 78 1.95 -35.32 -12.29
N HIS A 79 1.61 -34.47 -11.32
CA HIS A 79 2.60 -33.78 -10.46
C HIS A 79 2.94 -34.48 -9.13
N ILE A 80 2.22 -35.53 -8.72
CA ILE A 80 2.51 -36.30 -7.48
C ILE A 80 3.93 -36.90 -7.48
N GLN A 81 4.55 -37.06 -8.66
CA GLN A 81 5.74 -37.92 -8.78
C GLN A 81 7.11 -37.21 -8.73
N LYS A 82 7.27 -35.87 -8.81
CA LYS A 82 8.65 -35.38 -9.09
C LYS A 82 9.23 -34.05 -8.59
N ARG A 83 8.58 -33.06 -7.93
CA ARG A 83 9.28 -31.74 -7.88
C ARG A 83 9.07 -30.67 -6.79
N PHE A 84 8.70 -30.94 -5.54
CA PHE A 84 8.60 -29.82 -4.56
C PHE A 84 8.95 -30.17 -3.10
N SER A 85 10.21 -30.55 -2.80
CA SER A 85 10.66 -30.75 -1.41
C SER A 85 11.30 -29.51 -0.76
N CYS A 86 12.04 -28.67 -1.50
CA CYS A 86 12.80 -27.55 -0.90
C CYS A 86 11.94 -26.33 -0.53
N ILE A 87 11.01 -25.90 -1.40
CA ILE A 87 10.10 -24.77 -1.12
C ILE A 87 9.10 -25.10 0.00
N ARG A 88 8.77 -26.37 0.18
CA ARG A 88 7.86 -26.88 1.21
C ARG A 88 8.41 -26.65 2.63
N ARG A 89 9.73 -26.74 2.84
CA ARG A 89 10.36 -26.55 4.16
C ARG A 89 10.40 -25.08 4.59
N PHE A 90 10.58 -24.15 3.66
CA PHE A 90 10.57 -22.72 3.97
C PHE A 90 9.16 -22.23 4.35
N PHE A 91 8.13 -22.71 3.64
CA PHE A 91 6.74 -22.38 3.97
C PHE A 91 6.21 -23.10 5.22
N GLN A 92 6.67 -24.33 5.53
CA GLN A 92 6.29 -25.04 6.76
C GLN A 92 6.82 -24.39 8.04
N LEU A 93 7.90 -23.60 7.98
CA LEU A 93 8.44 -22.91 9.17
C LEU A 93 7.78 -21.55 9.44
N CYS A 94 7.29 -20.84 8.41
CA CYS A 94 6.69 -19.51 8.58
C CYS A 94 5.16 -19.49 8.50
N PHE A 95 4.51 -20.50 7.92
CA PHE A 95 3.04 -20.55 7.79
C PHE A 95 2.52 -21.92 8.26
N PHE A 96 1.87 -21.92 9.42
CA PHE A 96 1.12 -23.03 10.02
C PHE A 96 -0.14 -23.40 9.21
N CYS A 97 -0.04 -23.59 7.90
CA CYS A 97 -1.15 -24.08 7.08
C CYS A 97 -0.84 -25.49 6.56
N SER A 98 -1.37 -26.46 7.30
CA SER A 98 -1.38 -27.88 6.97
C SER A 98 -2.03 -28.15 5.60
N ASN A 99 -1.21 -28.60 4.65
CA ASN A 99 -1.40 -29.87 3.96
C ASN A 99 -2.85 -30.30 3.57
N ARG A 100 -3.59 -29.46 2.83
CA ARG A 100 -4.77 -29.93 2.07
C ARG A 100 -4.70 -29.44 0.63
N HIS A 101 -4.65 -30.40 -0.29
CA HIS A 101 -4.57 -30.17 -1.73
C HIS A 101 -5.86 -29.53 -2.26
N TYR A 102 -5.75 -28.86 -3.42
CA TYR A 102 -6.70 -27.96 -4.10
C TYR A 102 -6.69 -26.51 -3.60
N GLY A 103 -6.23 -25.56 -4.43
CA GLY A 103 -6.41 -24.11 -4.16
C GLY A 103 -5.13 -23.28 -4.07
N ASN A 104 -4.00 -23.91 -3.76
CA ASN A 104 -2.87 -23.23 -3.08
C ASN A 104 -2.30 -21.99 -3.78
N TYR A 105 -2.22 -21.95 -5.12
CA TYR A 105 -1.63 -20.80 -5.83
C TYR A 105 -2.36 -19.48 -5.56
N LEU A 106 -3.69 -19.46 -5.64
CA LEU A 106 -4.47 -18.23 -5.41
C LEU A 106 -4.36 -17.75 -3.97
N VAL A 107 -4.40 -18.70 -3.02
CA VAL A 107 -4.25 -18.41 -1.58
C VAL A 107 -2.83 -17.87 -1.29
N ILE A 108 -1.79 -18.51 -1.83
CA ILE A 108 -0.39 -18.05 -1.68
C ILE A 108 -0.20 -16.66 -2.28
N VAL A 109 -0.71 -16.41 -3.49
CA VAL A 109 -0.63 -15.08 -4.14
C VAL A 109 -1.37 -14.04 -3.31
N TYR A 110 -2.54 -14.38 -2.76
CA TYR A 110 -3.32 -13.49 -1.92
C TYR A 110 -2.59 -13.10 -0.63
N PHE A 111 -2.03 -14.07 0.09
CA PHE A 111 -1.22 -13.80 1.28
C PHE A 111 0.07 -13.03 0.97
N LEU A 112 0.72 -13.32 -0.15
CA LEU A 112 1.90 -12.57 -0.60
C LEU A 112 1.55 -11.10 -0.85
N VAL A 113 0.41 -10.83 -1.49
CA VAL A 113 -0.06 -9.46 -1.70
C VAL A 113 -0.42 -8.78 -0.37
N LYS A 114 -1.09 -9.47 0.56
CA LYS A 114 -1.38 -8.92 1.90
C LYS A 114 -0.10 -8.56 2.66
N LEU A 115 0.90 -9.45 2.64
CA LEU A 115 2.22 -9.18 3.21
C LEU A 115 2.88 -7.98 2.54
N MET A 116 2.77 -7.88 1.22
CA MET A 116 3.32 -6.76 0.45
C MET A 116 2.65 -5.42 0.80
N TRP A 117 1.33 -5.41 1.06
CA TRP A 117 0.63 -4.24 1.60
C TRP A 117 1.15 -3.84 2.98
N LEU A 118 1.38 -4.81 3.88
CA LEU A 118 1.92 -4.59 5.21
C LEU A 118 3.34 -4.00 5.15
N VAL A 119 4.23 -4.62 4.38
CA VAL A 119 5.60 -4.15 4.18
C VAL A 119 5.61 -2.75 3.57
N ASN A 120 4.72 -2.48 2.61
CA ASN A 120 4.60 -1.15 2.02
C ASN A 120 4.12 -0.12 3.05
N ALA A 121 3.10 -0.42 3.87
CA ALA A 121 2.65 0.50 4.92
C ALA A 121 3.77 0.85 5.91
N LEU A 122 4.55 -0.14 6.36
CA LEU A 122 5.70 0.08 7.24
C LEU A 122 6.84 0.86 6.54
N ALA A 123 7.15 0.53 5.29
CA ALA A 123 8.16 1.24 4.52
C ALA A 123 7.79 2.71 4.30
N GLN A 124 6.51 3.03 4.14
CA GLN A 124 6.01 4.39 3.97
C GLN A 124 6.13 5.22 5.24
N LEU A 125 5.87 4.61 6.41
CA LEU A 125 6.15 5.23 7.70
C LEU A 125 7.64 5.51 7.88
N PHE A 126 8.49 4.54 7.53
CA PHE A 126 9.94 4.71 7.62
C PHE A 126 10.46 5.81 6.66
N LEU A 127 9.96 5.84 5.42
CA LEU A 127 10.32 6.86 4.42
C LEU A 127 9.89 8.25 4.88
N LEU A 128 8.69 8.38 5.44
CA LEU A 128 8.23 9.64 6.02
C LEU A 128 9.14 10.09 7.17
N ASN A 129 9.51 9.19 8.09
CA ASN A 129 10.43 9.49 9.19
C ASN A 129 11.83 9.89 8.68
N ALA A 130 12.38 9.16 7.71
CA ALA A 130 13.66 9.48 7.11
C ALA A 130 13.65 10.86 6.41
N PHE A 131 12.53 11.24 5.81
CA PHE A 131 12.37 12.54 5.15
C PHE A 131 12.23 13.71 6.14
N LEU A 132 11.48 13.51 7.23
CA LEU A 132 11.31 14.53 8.27
C LEU A 132 12.53 14.62 9.21
N GLY A 133 13.40 13.61 9.22
CA GLY A 133 14.57 13.51 10.12
C GLY A 133 14.40 12.40 11.16
N ASN A 134 15.47 11.69 11.51
CA ASN A 134 15.45 10.44 12.29
C ASN A 134 14.86 10.52 13.72
N GLU A 135 14.43 11.68 14.20
CA GLU A 135 13.92 11.89 15.57
C GLU A 135 12.36 11.92 15.63
N TYR A 136 11.66 11.70 14.51
CA TYR A 136 10.23 12.05 14.37
C TYR A 136 9.22 10.88 14.36
N TYR A 137 9.51 9.77 15.04
CA TYR A 137 8.61 8.60 15.06
C TYR A 137 7.22 8.89 15.68
N LEU A 138 7.08 9.92 16.52
CA LEU A 138 5.82 10.34 17.16
C LEU A 138 5.38 11.77 16.78
N PHE A 139 5.83 12.29 15.63
CA PHE A 139 5.57 13.68 15.23
C PHE A 139 4.10 14.11 15.36
N GLY A 140 3.15 13.29 14.89
CA GLY A 140 1.72 13.63 14.97
C GLY A 140 1.21 13.74 16.41
N PHE A 141 1.70 12.90 17.33
CA PHE A 141 1.33 12.97 18.74
C PHE A 141 1.94 14.18 19.44
N GLU A 142 3.21 14.53 19.14
CA GLU A 142 3.84 15.74 19.68
C GLU A 142 3.14 17.03 19.22
N VAL A 143 2.66 17.06 17.97
CA VAL A 143 1.86 18.15 17.41
C VAL A 143 0.53 18.30 18.17
N ILE A 144 -0.16 17.19 18.44
CA ILE A 144 -1.39 17.18 19.24
C ILE A 144 -1.12 17.67 20.66
N GLU A 145 -0.07 17.18 21.31
CA GLU A 145 0.27 17.55 22.68
C GLU A 145 0.58 19.06 22.80
N LYS A 146 1.33 19.62 21.84
CA LYS A 146 1.62 21.06 21.77
C LYS A 146 0.36 21.89 21.54
N LEU A 147 -0.59 21.38 20.75
CA LEU A 147 -1.89 22.03 20.54
C LEU A 147 -2.71 22.07 21.84
N PHE A 148 -2.77 20.96 22.58
CA PHE A 148 -3.47 20.91 23.86
C PHE A 148 -2.85 21.80 24.94
N LYS A 149 -1.51 21.95 24.94
CA LYS A 149 -0.79 22.85 25.85
C LYS A 149 -0.89 24.33 25.49
N ASN A 150 -1.62 24.68 24.42
CA ASN A 150 -1.84 26.04 23.92
C ASN A 150 -0.53 26.85 23.76
N GLN A 151 0.59 26.15 23.50
CA GLN A 151 1.89 26.78 23.30
C GLN A 151 1.96 27.39 21.90
N ARG A 152 2.52 28.60 21.80
CA ARG A 152 2.71 29.26 20.50
C ARG A 152 3.71 28.46 19.67
N TRP A 153 3.35 28.21 18.41
CA TRP A 153 4.14 27.51 17.38
C TRP A 153 5.38 28.32 16.95
N THR A 154 6.22 28.70 17.89
CA THR A 154 7.42 29.48 17.63
C THR A 154 8.59 28.51 17.53
N GLU A 155 9.00 28.27 16.28
CA GLU A 155 10.24 27.60 15.87
C GLU A 155 10.23 26.07 15.81
N ASN A 156 9.45 25.51 14.87
CA ASN A 156 9.76 24.18 14.35
C ASN A 156 11.08 24.25 13.57
N ARG A 157 12.16 23.71 14.15
CA ARG A 157 13.53 23.68 13.57
C ARG A 157 13.59 23.06 12.17
N HIS A 158 12.67 22.15 11.85
CA HIS A 158 12.56 21.50 10.54
C HIS A 158 11.72 22.27 9.51
N PHE A 159 10.76 23.08 9.96
CA PHE A 159 9.85 23.82 9.09
C PHE A 159 9.91 25.34 9.35
N PRO A 160 11.04 26.01 9.03
CA PRO A 160 11.13 27.47 9.17
C PRO A 160 10.13 28.18 8.24
N LYS A 161 9.32 29.07 8.82
CA LYS A 161 8.33 29.89 8.10
C LYS A 161 8.94 31.18 7.54
N VAL A 162 10.13 31.52 8.02
CA VAL A 162 10.89 32.72 7.67
C VAL A 162 12.35 32.31 7.40
N THR A 163 12.96 32.85 6.35
CA THR A 163 14.36 32.59 5.96
C THR A 163 15.03 33.89 5.52
N TYR A 164 16.34 34.03 5.74
CA TYR A 164 17.12 35.16 5.20
C TYR A 164 17.68 34.81 3.82
N CYS A 165 17.58 35.75 2.87
CA CYS A 165 18.10 35.60 1.53
C CYS A 165 19.08 36.72 1.22
N ASP A 166 20.26 36.34 0.71
CA ASP A 166 21.33 37.26 0.38
C ASP A 166 21.32 37.57 -1.11
N PHE A 167 21.10 38.85 -1.45
CA PHE A 167 21.14 39.35 -2.82
C PHE A 167 22.47 40.04 -3.11
N LYS A 168 23.09 39.69 -4.23
CA LYS A 168 24.27 40.40 -4.76
C LYS A 168 23.80 41.33 -5.87
N ILE A 169 23.80 42.63 -5.62
CA ILE A 169 23.48 43.64 -6.63
C ILE A 169 24.81 44.09 -7.25
N ARG A 170 24.90 44.02 -8.58
CA ARG A 170 26.07 44.48 -9.33
C ARG A 170 25.84 45.93 -9.76
N GLU A 171 26.46 46.86 -9.05
CA GLU A 171 26.66 48.23 -9.52
C GLU A 171 28.05 48.32 -10.16
N ILE A 172 28.23 49.18 -11.16
CA ILE A 172 29.51 49.32 -11.88
C ILE A 172 30.59 49.77 -10.88
N GLY A 173 31.50 48.88 -10.52
CA GLY A 173 32.69 49.16 -9.70
C GLY A 173 32.72 48.49 -8.31
N ILE A 174 31.60 48.16 -7.67
CA ILE A 174 31.55 47.56 -6.32
C ILE A 174 30.37 46.58 -6.20
N ASN A 175 30.61 45.38 -5.67
CA ASN A 175 29.55 44.41 -5.35
C ASN A 175 29.09 44.59 -3.91
N HIS A 176 27.82 44.95 -3.70
CA HIS A 176 27.21 45.03 -2.37
C HIS A 176 26.31 43.80 -2.11
N PHE A 177 26.32 43.34 -0.85
CA PHE A 177 25.49 42.22 -0.39
C PHE A 177 24.38 42.78 0.50
N TYR A 178 23.13 42.40 0.21
CA TYR A 178 21.96 42.76 1.01
C TYR A 178 21.28 41.50 1.53
N THR A 179 21.02 41.45 2.84
CA THR A 179 20.29 40.36 3.48
C THR A 179 18.84 40.81 3.71
N VAL A 180 17.88 40.10 3.15
CA VAL A 180 16.45 40.40 3.35
C VAL A 180 15.72 39.24 3.98
N GLN A 181 14.67 39.54 4.74
CA GLN A 181 13.80 38.54 5.34
C GLN A 181 12.75 38.09 4.31
N CYS A 182 12.70 36.79 4.02
CA CYS A 182 11.71 36.18 3.15
C CYS A 182 10.77 35.28 3.96
N VAL A 183 9.48 35.30 3.60
CA VAL A 183 8.47 34.40 4.18
C VAL A 183 8.27 33.20 3.27
N LEU A 184 8.46 31.99 3.80
CA LEU A 184 8.41 30.75 3.03
C LEU A 184 7.04 30.08 3.16
N ARG A 185 6.06 30.58 2.39
CA ARG A 185 4.67 30.08 2.42
C ARG A 185 4.54 28.59 2.11
N ILE A 186 5.40 28.03 1.26
CA ILE A 186 5.36 26.61 0.90
C ILE A 186 5.62 25.69 2.11
N ASN A 187 6.40 26.14 3.08
CA ASN A 187 6.72 25.33 4.25
C ASN A 187 5.51 25.20 5.20
N LEU A 188 4.67 26.25 5.27
CA LEU A 188 3.41 26.21 6.00
C LEU A 188 2.46 25.16 5.41
N PHE A 189 2.40 25.07 4.08
CA PHE A 189 1.57 24.08 3.39
C PHE A 189 2.09 22.65 3.61
N ASN A 190 3.41 22.46 3.50
CA ASN A 190 4.04 21.16 3.75
C ASN A 190 3.84 20.69 5.19
N GLU A 191 3.96 21.58 6.18
CA GLU A 191 3.70 21.26 7.60
C GLU A 191 2.30 20.65 7.78
N VAL A 192 1.26 21.24 7.18
CA VAL A 192 -0.12 20.74 7.28
C VAL A 192 -0.30 19.40 6.56
N ILE A 193 0.22 19.27 5.34
CA ILE A 193 0.10 18.02 4.57
C ILE A 193 0.77 16.86 5.29
N PHE A 194 1.98 17.05 5.81
CA PHE A 194 2.71 15.98 6.49
C PHE A 194 2.02 15.52 7.78
N ILE A 195 1.36 16.44 8.51
CA ILE A 195 0.53 16.07 9.66
C ILE A 195 -0.63 15.17 9.21
N ILE A 196 -1.41 15.61 8.21
CA ILE A 196 -2.55 14.83 7.68
C ILE A 196 -2.09 13.46 7.17
N GLN A 197 -1.01 13.45 6.40
CA GLN A 197 -0.44 12.23 5.83
C GLN A 197 0.05 11.26 6.91
N TRP A 198 0.67 11.75 7.98
CA TRP A 198 1.14 10.92 9.08
C TRP A 198 -0.03 10.17 9.76
N PHE A 199 -1.11 10.88 10.12
CA PHE A 199 -2.30 10.26 10.71
C PHE A 199 -2.94 9.23 9.77
N TRP A 200 -3.00 9.57 8.48
CA TRP A 200 -3.52 8.68 7.46
C TRP A 200 -2.72 7.38 7.34
N LEU A 201 -1.38 7.46 7.32
CA LEU A 201 -0.50 6.30 7.24
C LEU A 201 -0.61 5.40 8.47
N ILE A 202 -0.74 5.97 9.68
CA ILE A 202 -0.98 5.20 10.90
C ILE A 202 -2.31 4.45 10.82
N SER A 203 -3.39 5.13 10.40
CA SER A 203 -4.71 4.50 10.23
C SER A 203 -4.66 3.33 9.24
N ILE A 204 -4.02 3.53 8.07
CA ILE A 204 -3.81 2.46 7.08
C ILE A 204 -2.98 1.32 7.64
N SER A 205 -1.94 1.60 8.41
CA SER A 205 -1.07 0.58 8.99
C SER A 205 -1.84 -0.29 9.99
N VAL A 206 -2.67 0.31 10.85
CA VAL A 206 -3.53 -0.44 11.79
C VAL A 206 -4.56 -1.28 11.04
N ALA A 207 -5.23 -0.71 10.03
CA ALA A 207 -6.22 -1.42 9.23
C ALA A 207 -5.62 -2.62 8.47
N THR A 208 -4.43 -2.46 7.88
CA THR A 208 -3.72 -3.52 7.15
C THR A 208 -3.20 -4.62 8.07
N ILE A 209 -2.72 -4.28 9.28
CA ILE A 209 -2.35 -5.26 10.30
C ILE A 209 -3.59 -6.06 10.73
N TYR A 210 -4.69 -5.39 11.04
CA TYR A 210 -5.94 -6.03 11.47
C TYR A 210 -6.45 -7.00 10.39
N ASP A 211 -6.53 -6.54 9.15
CA ASP A 211 -6.96 -7.37 8.02
C ASP A 211 -6.04 -8.57 7.78
N PHE A 212 -4.72 -8.42 7.91
CA PHE A 212 -3.78 -9.55 7.83
C PHE A 212 -4.03 -10.59 8.94
N LEU A 213 -4.23 -10.14 10.19
CA LEU A 213 -4.48 -11.03 11.33
C LEU A 213 -5.81 -11.78 11.21
N VAL A 214 -6.88 -11.12 10.76
CA VAL A 214 -8.19 -11.76 10.52
C VAL A 214 -8.08 -12.86 9.47
N TRP A 215 -7.37 -12.61 8.37
CA TRP A 215 -7.14 -13.62 7.34
C TRP A 215 -6.27 -14.78 7.82
N LEU A 216 -5.25 -14.49 8.63
CA LEU A 216 -4.42 -15.52 9.25
C LEU A 216 -5.25 -16.41 10.17
N TYR A 217 -6.12 -15.82 11.00
CA TYR A 217 -7.05 -16.56 11.85
C TYR A 217 -8.01 -17.44 11.03
N HIS A 218 -8.65 -16.89 10.00
CA HIS A 218 -9.57 -17.64 9.14
C HIS A 218 -8.88 -18.85 8.47
N CYS A 219 -7.62 -18.70 8.04
CA CYS A 219 -6.86 -19.80 7.46
C CYS A 219 -6.34 -20.83 8.47
N THR A 220 -6.22 -20.48 9.75
CA THR A 220 -5.90 -21.45 10.80
C THR A 220 -7.12 -22.25 11.26
N VAL A 221 -8.32 -21.67 11.14
CA VAL A 221 -9.58 -22.28 11.61
C VAL A 221 -10.28 -23.11 10.51
N SER A 222 -10.13 -22.74 9.24
CA SER A 222 -10.64 -23.51 8.08
C SER A 222 -9.74 -24.68 7.71
#